data_AF-A0A6I9X9J0-F1
#
_entry.id   AF-A0A6I9X9J0-F1
#
_cell.length_a   1.000
_cell.length_b   1.000
_cell.length_c   1.000
_cell.angle_alpha   90.00
_cell.angle_beta   90.00
_cell.angle_gamma   90.00
#
_symmetry.space_group_name_H-M   'P 1'
#
loop_
_entity.id
_entity.type
_entity.pdbx_description
1 polymer ?
#
loop_
_entity_poly.entity_id
_entity_poly.type
_entity_poly.pdbx_seq_one_letter_code
_entity_poly.pdbx_strand_id
1 'polypeptide(L)'
;MKGKGYHETISGKQDDSLQLNRADVNVTKGRWRRSSSQVVQPIDCLLSSWSSWTACDSCQKKRYRFARVEQPSQFGGDPCDYTDNESEDCVINRPCSKARCEGFLCATGRCINRRLLCNGDDDCGDQSDEADCKKVYQRCNQVLEQFWGIQMLSSGFNAFTNNLEGVILDYKYYAGACRPQHIGTVGFRKPYNVESYLAETKGKYEFSMTAHESYSSFEHSVSRAKSKEESFSIGLTIPRLFKFSYNKNDKRYQKFVSRTKRFSSTSSRFVHAHAELEVAQYKLKRQDLMLHSEFFQRILRLPLVYSYGEYRDLFRDYGTHYITEATLGGTYEYTLIMNSNELEKAGYNFRDVQACTQNGVKV
;
A
#
# COMPACT_ATOMS: atom_id res chain seq x y z
N MET A 1 -34.82 -13.46 -45.45
CA MET A 1 -33.93 -14.00 -46.50
C MET A 1 -32.55 -14.17 -45.86
N LYS A 2 -32.22 -15.32 -45.24
CA LYS A 2 -31.65 -16.58 -45.80
C LYS A 2 -30.32 -16.42 -46.58
N GLY A 3 -29.26 -16.98 -45.98
CA GLY A 3 -28.13 -17.69 -46.63
C GLY A 3 -26.91 -16.83 -46.99
N LYS A 4 -25.65 -17.27 -46.92
CA LYS A 4 -24.89 -18.51 -46.59
C LYS A 4 -23.45 -18.01 -46.28
N GLY A 5 -22.59 -18.58 -45.43
CA GLY A 5 -22.20 -19.98 -45.30
C GLY A 5 -21.02 -20.29 -46.24
N TYR A 6 -19.78 -20.26 -45.74
CA TYR A 6 -18.62 -20.93 -46.36
C TYR A 6 -17.84 -21.73 -45.31
N HIS A 7 -17.78 -23.03 -45.57
CA HIS A 7 -17.03 -24.07 -44.89
C HIS A 7 -15.65 -24.17 -45.55
N GLU A 8 -14.60 -24.44 -44.76
CA GLU A 8 -13.44 -25.18 -45.23
C GLU A 8 -12.94 -26.12 -44.12
N THR A 9 -12.60 -27.33 -44.54
CA THR A 9 -12.48 -28.57 -43.75
C THR A 9 -11.05 -29.06 -43.84
N ILE A 10 -10.37 -29.38 -42.72
CA ILE A 10 -9.16 -30.23 -42.76
C ILE A 10 -9.14 -31.20 -41.55
N SER A 11 -9.41 -32.46 -41.89
CA SER A 11 -8.80 -33.74 -41.48
C SER A 11 -8.13 -33.86 -40.10
N GLY A 12 -8.62 -34.86 -39.34
CA GLY A 12 -7.99 -35.35 -38.11
C GLY A 12 -6.80 -36.29 -38.33
N LYS A 13 -5.97 -36.38 -37.28
CA LYS A 13 -5.10 -37.51 -37.00
C LYS A 13 -5.16 -37.84 -35.50
N GLN A 14 -5.34 -39.14 -35.27
CA GLN A 14 -5.31 -39.89 -34.01
C GLN A 14 -3.97 -39.71 -33.28
N ASP A 15 -4.00 -39.62 -31.96
CA ASP A 15 -2.84 -39.98 -31.14
C ASP A 15 -3.29 -40.77 -29.90
N ASP A 16 -2.50 -41.79 -29.60
CA ASP A 16 -2.83 -43.00 -28.86
C ASP A 16 -3.07 -42.77 -27.37
N SER A 17 -4.31 -42.97 -26.92
CA SER A 17 -4.61 -43.19 -25.51
C SER A 17 -4.33 -44.66 -25.15
N LEU A 18 -3.14 -44.91 -24.59
CA LEU A 18 -2.77 -46.16 -23.93
C LEU A 18 -3.83 -46.55 -22.89
N GLN A 19 -4.63 -47.56 -23.25
CA GLN A 19 -5.49 -48.28 -22.32
C GLN A 19 -4.62 -49.14 -21.39
N LEU A 20 -4.60 -48.80 -20.11
CA LEU A 20 -4.08 -49.67 -19.06
C LEU A 20 -5.26 -50.32 -18.33
N ASN A 21 -5.19 -51.65 -18.32
CA ASN A 21 -6.24 -52.59 -17.95
C ASN A 21 -6.70 -52.49 -16.49
N ARG A 22 -7.97 -52.84 -16.30
CA ARG A 22 -8.54 -53.31 -15.03
C ARG A 22 -7.75 -54.53 -14.51
N ALA A 23 -6.88 -54.32 -13.53
CA ALA A 23 -6.59 -55.26 -12.45
C ALA A 23 -5.61 -54.58 -11.48
N ASP A 24 -6.15 -54.13 -10.35
CA ASP A 24 -5.51 -54.08 -9.01
C ASP A 24 -6.29 -53.10 -8.12
N VAL A 25 -7.53 -53.51 -7.87
CA VAL A 25 -8.36 -52.97 -6.80
C VAL A 25 -7.88 -53.61 -5.51
N ASN A 26 -7.10 -52.88 -4.72
CA ASN A 26 -7.06 -52.85 -3.24
C ASN A 26 -5.63 -52.57 -2.73
N VAL A 27 -5.42 -51.39 -2.15
CA VAL A 27 -5.31 -51.15 -0.69
C VAL A 27 -4.73 -49.74 -0.53
N THR A 28 -5.58 -48.74 -0.60
CA THR A 28 -5.47 -47.59 0.29
C THR A 28 -6.86 -47.36 0.82
N LYS A 29 -7.11 -47.84 2.04
CA LYS A 29 -8.27 -47.43 2.83
C LYS A 29 -8.25 -45.91 2.85
N GLY A 30 -9.08 -45.30 2.00
CA GLY A 30 -9.35 -43.88 2.03
C GLY A 30 -9.85 -43.56 3.42
N ARG A 31 -8.97 -42.99 4.25
CA ARG A 31 -9.41 -42.16 5.35
C ARG A 31 -10.21 -41.06 4.68
N TRP A 32 -11.53 -41.20 4.71
CA TRP A 32 -12.44 -40.09 4.51
C TRP A 32 -11.82 -38.92 5.25
N ARG A 33 -11.48 -37.85 4.51
CA ARG A 33 -11.28 -36.56 5.14
C ARG A 33 -12.57 -36.34 5.90
N ARG A 34 -12.56 -36.52 7.23
CA ARG A 34 -13.49 -35.79 8.09
C ARG A 34 -13.12 -34.34 7.87
N SER A 35 -13.62 -33.75 6.77
CA SER A 35 -14.00 -32.36 6.83
C SER A 35 -15.00 -32.37 7.97
N SER A 36 -14.58 -31.91 9.15
CA SER A 36 -15.54 -31.24 10.00
C SER A 36 -15.99 -30.05 9.16
N SER A 37 -17.01 -30.25 8.34
CA SER A 37 -17.82 -29.19 7.80
C SER A 37 -18.59 -28.62 9.00
N GLN A 38 -17.87 -28.00 9.93
CA GLN A 38 -18.47 -26.98 10.76
C GLN A 38 -18.85 -25.90 9.76
N VAL A 39 -20.13 -25.92 9.36
CA VAL A 39 -20.75 -24.80 8.69
C VAL A 39 -20.63 -23.66 9.69
N VAL A 40 -19.65 -22.79 9.47
CA VAL A 40 -19.47 -21.61 10.30
C VAL A 40 -20.66 -20.72 10.01
N GLN A 41 -21.44 -20.41 11.04
CA GLN A 41 -22.60 -19.54 10.90
C GLN A 41 -22.14 -18.17 10.43
N PRO A 42 -22.86 -17.53 9.48
CA PRO A 42 -22.62 -16.14 9.12
C PRO A 42 -22.67 -15.26 10.36
N ILE A 43 -21.72 -14.34 10.48
CA ILE A 43 -21.67 -13.34 11.54
C ILE A 43 -21.91 -12.00 10.87
N ASP A 44 -23.05 -11.38 11.17
CA ASP A 44 -23.42 -10.09 10.57
C ASP A 44 -22.71 -8.93 11.28
N CYS A 45 -22.55 -7.83 10.55
CA CYS A 45 -21.94 -6.62 11.09
C CYS A 45 -22.91 -5.86 12.01
N LEU A 46 -22.45 -5.45 13.20
CA LEU A 46 -23.22 -4.67 14.16
C LEU A 46 -22.48 -3.37 14.49
N LEU A 47 -23.18 -2.24 14.31
CA LEU A 47 -22.75 -0.95 14.86
C LEU A 47 -23.37 -0.71 16.24
N SER A 48 -22.66 0.08 17.05
CA SER A 48 -23.13 0.60 18.32
C SER A 48 -24.37 1.49 18.15
N SER A 49 -25.02 1.80 19.27
CA SER A 49 -25.93 2.94 19.31
C SER A 49 -25.22 4.24 18.93
N TRP A 50 -25.98 5.20 18.41
CA TRP A 50 -25.48 6.51 18.04
C TRP A 50 -24.93 7.26 19.26
N SER A 51 -23.81 7.96 19.07
CA SER A 51 -23.32 8.92 20.05
C SER A 51 -24.32 10.06 20.24
N SER A 52 -24.24 10.74 21.38
CA SER A 52 -24.87 12.05 21.55
C SER A 52 -24.37 13.01 20.47
N TRP A 53 -25.26 13.91 20.02
CA TRP A 53 -24.89 14.99 19.11
C TRP A 53 -23.82 15.89 19.74
N THR A 54 -22.82 16.27 18.95
CA THR A 54 -21.87 17.30 19.36
C THR A 54 -22.54 18.66 19.49
N ALA A 55 -21.87 19.59 20.16
CA ALA A 55 -22.21 21.01 20.02
C ALA A 55 -22.10 21.45 18.55
N CYS A 56 -22.87 22.48 18.19
CA CYS A 56 -22.81 23.09 16.87
C CYS A 56 -21.44 23.74 16.65
N ASP A 57 -20.75 23.35 15.58
CA ASP A 57 -19.47 23.92 15.18
C ASP A 57 -19.67 25.33 14.60
N SER A 58 -18.93 26.31 15.10
CA SER A 58 -19.09 27.71 14.67
C SER A 58 -18.54 28.01 13.27
N CYS A 59 -17.61 27.19 12.78
CA CYS A 59 -16.98 27.37 11.47
C CYS A 59 -17.73 26.62 10.38
N GLN A 60 -18.08 25.35 10.63
CA GLN A 60 -18.80 24.48 9.69
C GLN A 60 -20.32 24.67 9.74
N LYS A 61 -20.87 25.26 10.82
CA LYS A 61 -22.33 25.39 11.06
C LYS A 61 -23.06 24.05 11.06
N LYS A 62 -22.38 23.02 11.56
CA LYS A 62 -22.88 21.64 11.63
C LYS A 62 -22.63 21.03 12.99
N ARG A 63 -23.48 20.08 13.37
CA ARG A 63 -23.28 19.16 14.49
C ARG A 63 -23.13 17.74 13.95
N TYR A 64 -22.46 16.89 14.71
CA TYR A 64 -22.05 15.56 14.27
C TYR A 64 -22.45 14.51 15.30
N ARG A 65 -22.68 13.29 14.82
CA ARG A 65 -22.74 12.08 15.64
C ARG A 65 -22.12 10.91 14.88
N PHE A 66 -21.75 9.86 15.59
CA PHE A 66 -21.12 8.69 14.99
C PHE A 66 -21.58 7.40 15.68
N ALA A 67 -21.42 6.29 14.96
CA ALA A 67 -21.54 4.95 15.50
C ALA A 67 -20.20 4.22 15.31
N ARG A 68 -19.93 3.22 16.16
CA ARG A 68 -18.70 2.42 16.13
C ARG A 68 -19.03 1.00 15.73
N VAL A 69 -18.11 0.34 15.05
CA VAL A 69 -18.24 -1.10 14.78
C VAL A 69 -18.02 -1.85 16.09
N GLU A 70 -19.06 -2.54 16.56
CA GLU A 70 -18.97 -3.45 17.72
C GLU A 70 -18.63 -4.86 17.25
N GLN A 71 -19.19 -5.27 16.10
CA GLN A 71 -18.95 -6.57 15.51
C GLN A 71 -18.74 -6.44 13.99
N PRO A 72 -17.61 -6.92 13.44
CA PRO A 72 -17.41 -6.95 12.00
C PRO A 72 -18.12 -8.15 11.35
N SER A 73 -18.55 -8.01 10.09
CA SER A 73 -19.10 -9.13 9.31
C SER A 73 -18.04 -10.21 9.07
N GLN A 74 -18.37 -11.48 9.29
CA GLN A 74 -17.51 -12.63 9.00
C GLN A 74 -18.29 -13.80 8.41
N PHE A 75 -17.58 -14.72 7.74
CA PHE A 75 -18.12 -15.98 7.23
C PHE A 75 -19.34 -15.84 6.29
N GLY A 76 -19.40 -14.75 5.52
CA GLY A 76 -20.49 -14.48 4.58
C GLY A 76 -21.74 -13.86 5.22
N GLY A 77 -21.63 -13.31 6.43
CA GLY A 77 -22.66 -12.45 7.01
C GLY A 77 -22.73 -11.07 6.34
N ASP A 78 -23.80 -10.35 6.61
CA ASP A 78 -24.11 -9.08 5.96
C ASP A 78 -23.13 -7.96 6.39
N PRO A 79 -22.56 -7.19 5.45
CA PRO A 79 -21.65 -6.09 5.75
C PRO A 79 -22.39 -4.87 6.30
N CYS A 80 -21.67 -4.02 7.05
CA CYS A 80 -22.18 -2.70 7.45
C CYS A 80 -22.15 -1.73 6.25
N ASP A 81 -23.15 -1.80 5.36
CA ASP A 81 -23.28 -0.92 4.19
C ASP A 81 -23.99 0.42 4.50
N TYR A 82 -24.04 0.79 5.78
CA TYR A 82 -24.68 2.00 6.27
C TYR A 82 -23.64 2.99 6.80
N THR A 83 -23.95 4.28 6.72
CA THR A 83 -23.05 5.36 7.16
C THR A 83 -22.84 5.28 8.66
N ASP A 84 -21.58 5.26 9.08
CA ASP A 84 -21.17 5.20 10.49
C ASP A 84 -20.90 6.59 11.09
N ASN A 85 -21.24 7.65 10.35
CA ASN A 85 -21.27 9.05 10.78
C ASN A 85 -22.47 9.79 10.18
N GLU A 86 -22.90 10.86 10.86
CA GLU A 86 -23.95 11.74 10.37
C GLU A 86 -23.65 13.19 10.76
N SER A 87 -24.07 14.11 9.89
CA SER A 87 -23.97 15.55 10.12
C SER A 87 -25.31 16.24 9.87
N GLU A 88 -25.61 17.22 10.69
CA GLU A 88 -26.81 18.05 10.56
C GLU A 88 -26.44 19.53 10.62
N ASP A 89 -27.12 20.33 9.81
CA ASP A 89 -26.98 21.79 9.85
C ASP A 89 -27.52 22.35 11.18
N CYS A 90 -26.84 23.37 11.70
CA CYS A 90 -27.24 24.02 12.93
C CYS A 90 -26.93 25.52 12.88
N VAL A 91 -27.72 26.31 13.62
CA VAL A 91 -27.60 27.76 13.66
C VAL A 91 -26.85 28.17 14.92
N ILE A 92 -25.72 28.86 14.74
CA ILE A 92 -24.94 29.42 15.83
C ILE A 92 -24.37 30.79 15.45
N ASN A 93 -24.49 31.75 16.38
CA ASN A 93 -23.97 33.11 16.22
C ASN A 93 -22.66 33.26 17.02
N ARG A 94 -21.68 32.40 16.73
CA ARG A 94 -20.32 32.53 17.28
C ARG A 94 -19.34 32.82 16.13
N PRO A 95 -18.40 33.77 16.30
CA PRO A 95 -17.43 34.07 15.26
C PRO A 95 -16.47 32.89 15.05
N CYS A 96 -16.10 32.65 13.80
CA CYS A 96 -15.06 31.71 13.40
C CYS A 96 -13.86 32.51 12.86
N SER A 97 -12.68 32.31 13.45
CA SER A 97 -11.46 32.95 12.96
C SER A 97 -10.92 32.18 11.75
N LYS A 98 -10.98 32.77 10.56
CA LYS A 98 -10.35 32.23 9.36
C LYS A 98 -8.94 32.79 9.23
N ALA A 99 -8.00 31.95 8.80
CA ALA A 99 -6.64 32.39 8.51
C ALA A 99 -6.65 33.50 7.44
N ARG A 100 -5.83 34.54 7.65
CA ARG A 100 -5.65 35.61 6.66
C ARG A 100 -4.69 35.14 5.56
N CYS A 101 -5.02 35.43 4.31
CA CYS A 101 -4.16 35.19 3.16
C CYS A 101 -3.59 36.52 2.67
N GLU A 102 -2.26 36.68 2.71
CA GLU A 102 -1.57 37.87 2.19
C GLU A 102 -1.36 37.80 0.66
N GLY A 103 -1.43 36.61 0.09
CA GLY A 103 -1.16 36.32 -1.31
C GLY A 103 -2.41 36.27 -2.20
N PHE A 104 -2.36 35.41 -3.21
CA PHE A 104 -3.52 35.03 -4.01
C PHE A 104 -4.21 33.83 -3.37
N LEU A 105 -5.53 33.93 -3.20
CA LEU A 105 -6.34 32.86 -2.64
C LEU A 105 -6.92 32.03 -3.79
N CYS A 106 -6.48 30.79 -3.90
CA CYS A 106 -6.97 29.82 -4.88
C CYS A 106 -8.43 29.41 -4.59
N ALA A 107 -9.14 28.90 -5.59
CA ALA A 107 -10.48 28.33 -5.37
C ALA A 107 -10.42 27.09 -4.45
N THR A 108 -9.29 26.38 -4.46
CA THR A 108 -9.00 25.31 -3.48
C THR A 108 -8.94 25.79 -2.03
N GLY A 109 -8.78 27.09 -1.77
CA GLY A 109 -8.55 27.69 -0.46
C GLY A 109 -7.06 27.82 -0.11
N ARG A 110 -6.14 27.33 -0.96
CA ARG A 110 -4.69 27.49 -0.80
C ARG A 110 -4.32 28.97 -0.97
N CYS A 111 -3.40 29.47 -0.13
CA CYS A 111 -2.86 30.82 -0.24
C CYS A 111 -1.46 30.76 -0.84
N ILE A 112 -1.29 31.25 -2.08
CA ILE A 112 -0.01 31.22 -2.80
C ILE A 112 0.58 32.63 -2.95
N ASN A 113 1.90 32.71 -3.12
CA ASN A 113 2.55 33.99 -3.37
C ASN A 113 2.19 34.51 -4.77
N ARG A 114 1.90 35.80 -4.93
CA ARG A 114 1.58 36.43 -6.23
C ARG A 114 2.66 36.24 -7.30
N ARG A 115 3.91 35.96 -6.92
CA ARG A 115 5.01 35.63 -7.85
C ARG A 115 4.86 34.28 -8.56
N LEU A 116 3.93 33.46 -8.09
CA LEU A 116 3.59 32.15 -8.66
C LEU A 116 2.47 32.23 -9.70
N LEU A 117 1.77 33.37 -9.81
CA LEU A 117 0.75 33.55 -10.84
C LEU A 117 1.38 33.58 -12.24
N CYS A 118 0.73 32.91 -13.19
CA CYS A 118 1.11 32.89 -14.60
C CYS A 118 2.55 32.41 -14.84
N ASN A 119 3.04 31.48 -14.02
CA ASN A 119 4.39 30.94 -14.11
C ASN A 119 4.45 29.61 -14.90
N GLY A 120 3.29 29.10 -15.34
CA GLY A 120 3.14 27.85 -16.09
C GLY A 120 3.16 26.58 -15.24
N ASP A 121 3.18 26.71 -13.91
CA ASP A 121 3.02 25.62 -12.95
C ASP A 121 1.62 25.70 -12.32
N ASP A 122 1.02 24.56 -11.96
CA ASP A 122 -0.24 24.53 -11.21
C ASP A 122 0.07 24.58 -9.70
N ASP A 123 0.28 25.79 -9.17
CA ASP A 123 0.59 26.00 -7.76
C ASP A 123 -0.69 26.01 -6.89
N CYS A 124 -1.87 26.25 -7.47
CA CYS A 124 -3.15 26.15 -6.77
C CYS A 124 -3.69 24.71 -6.62
N GLY A 125 -3.30 23.80 -7.52
CA GLY A 125 -3.80 22.43 -7.64
C GLY A 125 -5.14 22.31 -8.40
N ASP A 126 -5.69 23.43 -8.86
CA ASP A 126 -6.90 23.54 -9.67
C ASP A 126 -6.70 24.46 -10.90
N GLN A 127 -5.46 24.87 -11.16
CA GLN A 127 -5.05 25.79 -12.24
C GLN A 127 -5.64 27.20 -12.15
N SER A 128 -6.22 27.61 -11.02
CA SER A 128 -6.79 28.96 -10.85
C SER A 128 -5.75 30.07 -10.95
N ASP A 129 -4.49 29.78 -10.65
CA ASP A 129 -3.33 30.67 -10.76
C ASP A 129 -2.89 30.94 -12.21
N GLU A 130 -3.34 30.11 -13.15
CA GLU A 130 -2.99 30.19 -14.57
C GLU A 130 -4.18 30.63 -15.46
N ALA A 131 -5.35 30.90 -14.88
CA ALA A 131 -6.59 31.12 -15.62
C ALA A 131 -6.73 32.51 -16.29
N ASP A 132 -6.18 33.58 -15.69
CA ASP A 132 -6.32 34.98 -16.19
C ASP A 132 -4.96 35.59 -16.56
N CYS A 133 -4.22 34.89 -17.42
CA CYS A 133 -2.85 35.22 -17.77
C CYS A 133 -2.73 35.83 -19.17
N LYS A 134 -2.28 37.09 -19.26
CA LYS A 134 -1.94 37.72 -20.55
C LYS A 134 -0.69 37.09 -21.20
N LYS A 135 0.26 36.67 -20.37
CA LYS A 135 1.52 36.01 -20.75
C LYS A 135 1.89 35.01 -19.67
N VAL A 136 2.33 33.84 -20.07
CA VAL A 136 2.84 32.80 -19.16
C VAL A 136 4.36 32.85 -19.18
N TYR A 137 4.98 32.96 -18.01
CA TYR A 137 6.44 33.01 -17.84
C TYR A 137 6.96 31.69 -17.31
N GLN A 138 7.19 30.73 -18.21
CA GLN A 138 7.70 29.40 -17.84
C GLN A 138 9.02 29.51 -17.07
N ARG A 139 9.07 28.87 -15.89
CA ARG A 139 10.27 28.82 -15.04
C ARG A 139 11.30 27.80 -15.50
N CYS A 140 10.83 26.69 -16.06
CA CYS A 140 11.68 25.66 -16.65
C CYS A 140 11.57 25.70 -18.17
N ASN A 141 12.67 25.99 -18.86
CA ASN A 141 12.74 25.92 -20.33
C ASN A 141 13.01 24.50 -20.83
N GLN A 142 13.36 23.58 -19.92
CA GLN A 142 13.64 22.18 -20.23
C GLN A 142 12.46 21.32 -19.79
N VAL A 143 12.14 20.31 -20.60
CA VAL A 143 11.17 19.28 -20.22
C VAL A 143 11.86 18.38 -19.20
N LEU A 144 11.40 18.44 -17.94
CA LEU A 144 11.93 17.68 -16.83
C LEU A 144 10.85 16.76 -16.27
N GLU A 145 11.23 15.53 -15.94
CA GLU A 145 10.32 14.54 -15.36
C GLU A 145 10.14 14.72 -13.85
N GLN A 146 9.08 14.11 -13.31
CA GLN A 146 8.91 13.92 -11.87
C GLN A 146 9.69 12.69 -11.43
N PHE A 147 10.20 12.67 -10.19
CA PHE A 147 10.85 11.47 -9.66
C PHE A 147 9.92 10.27 -9.72
N TRP A 148 10.44 9.12 -10.14
CA TRP A 148 9.67 7.89 -10.24
C TRP A 148 9.12 7.49 -8.87
N GLY A 149 7.82 7.18 -8.80
CA GLY A 149 7.16 6.80 -7.55
C GLY A 149 6.95 7.94 -6.53
N ILE A 150 7.23 9.20 -6.88
CA ILE A 150 7.13 10.33 -5.94
C ILE A 150 5.73 10.53 -5.37
N GLN A 151 4.69 10.23 -6.16
CA GLN A 151 3.31 10.27 -5.70
C GLN A 151 3.10 9.37 -4.49
N MET A 152 3.71 8.18 -4.50
CA MET A 152 3.58 7.17 -3.44
C MET A 152 4.29 7.62 -2.16
N LEU A 153 5.44 8.29 -2.30
CA LEU A 153 6.17 8.91 -1.18
C LEU A 153 5.42 10.11 -0.58
N SER A 154 4.46 10.65 -1.32
CA SER A 154 3.65 11.80 -0.93
C SER A 154 2.24 11.41 -0.48
N SER A 155 1.92 10.12 -0.55
CA SER A 155 0.73 9.51 0.03
C SER A 155 0.86 9.35 1.54
N GLY A 156 -0.29 9.41 2.19
CA GLY A 156 -0.39 9.05 3.59
C GLY A 156 -0.31 7.53 3.75
N PHE A 157 0.14 7.12 4.93
CA PHE A 157 0.39 5.72 5.28
C PHE A 157 -0.48 5.34 6.48
N ASN A 158 -1.32 4.32 6.29
CA ASN A 158 -2.07 3.73 7.38
C ASN A 158 -1.24 2.64 8.05
N ALA A 159 -0.64 3.00 9.17
CA ALA A 159 0.26 2.10 9.87
C ALA A 159 -0.44 0.90 10.53
N PHE A 160 -1.77 0.93 10.70
CA PHE A 160 -2.52 -0.22 11.24
C PHE A 160 -2.80 -1.28 10.19
N THR A 161 -3.01 -0.86 8.94
CA THR A 161 -3.34 -1.76 7.81
C THR A 161 -2.13 -2.01 6.90
N ASN A 162 -1.06 -1.25 7.07
CA ASN A 162 0.12 -1.21 6.20
C ASN A 162 -0.23 -0.83 4.74
N ASN A 163 -1.20 0.06 4.55
CA ASN A 163 -1.61 0.54 3.23
C ASN A 163 -1.17 1.98 2.99
N LEU A 164 -0.88 2.31 1.73
CA LEU A 164 -0.84 3.70 1.28
C LEU A 164 -2.27 4.14 0.98
N GLU A 165 -2.61 5.31 1.48
CA GLU A 165 -3.91 5.96 1.31
C GLU A 165 -3.74 7.20 0.42
N GLY A 166 -4.68 8.14 0.51
CA GLY A 166 -4.72 9.38 -0.28
C GLY A 166 -3.44 10.23 -0.20
N VAL A 167 -3.25 11.05 -1.23
CA VAL A 167 -2.11 11.97 -1.33
C VAL A 167 -2.28 13.12 -0.34
N ILE A 168 -1.27 13.33 0.51
CA ILE A 168 -1.30 14.33 1.58
C ILE A 168 -0.30 15.47 1.34
N LEU A 169 0.78 15.20 0.60
CA LEU A 169 1.81 16.17 0.25
C LEU A 169 1.75 16.46 -1.24
N ASP A 170 1.87 17.74 -1.59
CA ASP A 170 1.87 18.16 -2.98
C ASP A 170 3.24 17.91 -3.61
N TYR A 171 3.33 16.82 -4.39
CA TYR A 171 4.55 16.44 -5.10
C TYR A 171 4.74 17.15 -6.44
N LYS A 172 3.75 17.94 -6.87
CA LYS A 172 3.79 18.74 -8.10
C LYS A 172 4.08 20.21 -7.83
N TYR A 173 4.02 20.64 -6.57
CA TYR A 173 4.39 21.99 -6.17
C TYR A 173 5.91 22.22 -6.20
N TYR A 174 6.34 23.26 -6.91
CA TYR A 174 7.76 23.62 -7.10
C TYR A 174 8.17 24.95 -6.46
N ALA A 175 7.23 25.70 -5.89
CA ALA A 175 7.46 27.04 -5.33
C ALA A 175 8.18 28.00 -6.31
N GLY A 176 7.84 27.91 -7.60
CA GLY A 176 8.43 28.73 -8.66
C GLY A 176 9.90 28.44 -8.98
N ALA A 177 10.49 27.41 -8.38
CA ALA A 177 11.87 27.00 -8.65
C ALA A 177 11.95 25.97 -9.78
N CYS A 178 12.98 26.10 -10.62
CA CYS A 178 13.39 25.07 -11.57
C CYS A 178 14.75 24.52 -11.11
N ARG A 179 14.75 23.37 -10.44
CA ARG A 179 16.00 22.70 -10.00
C ARG A 179 16.14 21.37 -10.74
N PRO A 180 16.84 21.36 -11.90
CA PRO A 180 17.11 20.14 -12.63
C PRO A 180 18.06 19.24 -11.84
N GLN A 181 17.74 17.95 -11.79
CA GLN A 181 18.58 16.91 -11.24
C GLN A 181 18.64 15.76 -12.23
N HIS A 182 19.84 15.40 -12.68
CA HIS A 182 20.02 14.34 -13.66
C HIS A 182 20.34 13.02 -12.96
N ILE A 183 19.64 11.95 -13.35
CA ILE A 183 19.93 10.58 -12.93
C ILE A 183 20.12 9.77 -14.21
N GLY A 184 21.37 9.39 -14.49
CA GLY A 184 21.73 8.84 -15.80
C GLY A 184 21.53 9.88 -16.90
N THR A 185 20.71 9.54 -17.91
CA THR A 185 20.40 10.41 -19.04
C THR A 185 19.12 11.24 -18.86
N VAL A 186 18.34 10.96 -17.80
CA VAL A 186 17.03 11.59 -17.58
C VAL A 186 17.16 12.78 -16.65
N GLY A 187 16.57 13.91 -17.04
CA GLY A 187 16.48 15.13 -16.24
C GLY A 187 15.18 15.18 -15.44
N PHE A 188 15.30 15.32 -14.12
CA PHE A 188 14.18 15.42 -13.20
C PHE A 188 14.07 16.82 -12.60
N ARG A 189 12.84 17.24 -12.28
CA ARG A 189 12.58 18.49 -11.54
C ARG A 189 12.32 18.15 -10.08
N LYS A 190 13.18 18.64 -9.18
CA LYS A 190 13.01 18.41 -7.74
C LYS A 190 11.80 19.21 -7.21
N PRO A 191 10.76 18.57 -6.64
CA PRO A 191 9.62 19.26 -6.05
C PRO A 191 10.00 19.95 -4.74
N TYR A 192 9.22 20.96 -4.35
CA TYR A 192 9.53 21.83 -3.22
C TYR A 192 9.61 21.09 -1.90
N ASN A 193 8.75 20.09 -1.68
CA ASN A 193 8.68 19.31 -0.44
C ASN A 193 9.90 18.41 -0.21
N VAL A 194 10.66 18.09 -1.26
CA VAL A 194 11.76 17.12 -1.22
C VAL A 194 13.08 17.81 -0.86
N GLU A 195 13.67 17.38 0.25
CA GLU A 195 14.98 17.83 0.70
C GLU A 195 16.06 17.22 -0.20
N SER A 196 16.11 15.89 -0.26
CA SER A 196 17.07 15.14 -1.07
C SER A 196 16.46 13.87 -1.68
N TYR A 197 16.90 13.56 -2.90
CA TYR A 197 16.64 12.30 -3.59
C TYR A 197 17.96 11.80 -4.15
N LEU A 198 18.57 10.79 -3.52
CA LEU A 198 19.87 10.26 -3.91
C LEU A 198 19.67 8.92 -4.60
N ALA A 199 19.86 8.87 -5.93
CA ALA A 199 19.75 7.62 -6.68
C ALA A 199 21.09 6.87 -6.66
N GLU A 200 21.04 5.59 -6.31
CA GLU A 200 22.17 4.67 -6.36
C GLU A 200 22.03 3.75 -7.58
N THR A 201 22.89 3.93 -8.58
CA THR A 201 22.80 3.19 -9.86
C THR A 201 23.54 1.84 -9.84
N LYS A 202 24.18 1.48 -8.72
CA LYS A 202 24.91 0.22 -8.55
C LYS A 202 24.45 -0.47 -7.28
N GLY A 203 23.26 -1.06 -7.33
CA GLY A 203 22.77 -1.86 -6.22
C GLY A 203 23.63 -3.11 -6.01
N LYS A 204 24.06 -3.35 -4.77
CA LYS A 204 24.65 -4.62 -4.35
C LYS A 204 23.54 -5.47 -3.78
N TYR A 205 23.07 -6.47 -4.51
CA TYR A 205 22.20 -7.48 -3.92
C TYR A 205 23.08 -8.56 -3.29
N GLU A 206 22.94 -8.76 -1.99
CA GLU A 206 23.54 -9.89 -1.29
C GLU A 206 22.41 -10.76 -0.75
N PHE A 207 22.38 -12.01 -1.20
CA PHE A 207 21.38 -12.96 -0.75
C PHE A 207 21.77 -13.52 0.61
N SER A 208 21.02 -13.13 1.63
CA SER A 208 21.01 -13.81 2.92
C SER A 208 20.19 -15.09 2.82
N MET A 209 20.70 -16.19 3.39
CA MET A 209 20.01 -17.47 3.37
C MET A 209 19.86 -18.03 4.76
N THR A 210 18.64 -18.50 5.06
CA THR A 210 18.32 -19.19 6.31
C THR A 210 17.77 -20.57 6.01
N ALA A 211 18.24 -21.55 6.78
CA ALA A 211 17.89 -22.96 6.61
C ALA A 211 17.08 -23.42 7.82
N HIS A 212 15.99 -24.14 7.57
CA HIS A 212 15.01 -24.54 8.60
C HIS A 212 14.69 -26.02 8.45
N GLU A 213 14.79 -26.76 9.55
CA GLU A 213 14.56 -28.21 9.55
C GLU A 213 13.07 -28.58 9.58
N SER A 214 12.19 -27.65 9.96
CA SER A 214 10.75 -27.88 10.08
C SER A 214 9.93 -26.66 9.66
N TYR A 215 8.64 -26.87 9.40
CA TYR A 215 7.70 -25.78 9.15
C TYR A 215 7.59 -24.83 10.36
N SER A 216 7.60 -25.36 11.59
CA SER A 216 7.50 -24.55 12.81
C SER A 216 8.66 -23.56 12.96
N SER A 217 9.90 -24.01 12.73
CA SER A 217 11.07 -23.12 12.78
C SER A 217 11.03 -22.06 11.68
N PHE A 218 10.60 -22.44 10.47
CA PHE A 218 10.42 -21.52 9.35
C PHE A 218 9.33 -20.46 9.64
N GLU A 219 8.15 -20.89 10.07
CA GLU A 219 7.03 -20.01 10.43
C GLU A 219 7.43 -19.03 11.54
N HIS A 220 8.13 -19.51 12.57
CA HIS A 220 8.63 -18.65 13.64
C HIS A 220 9.62 -17.60 13.13
N SER A 221 10.53 -17.97 12.21
CA SER A 221 11.48 -17.04 11.61
C SER A 221 10.80 -15.96 10.75
N VAL A 222 9.88 -16.36 9.88
CA VAL A 222 9.12 -15.44 9.00
C VAL A 222 8.22 -14.53 9.83
N SER A 223 7.50 -15.08 10.79
CA SER A 223 6.63 -14.33 11.70
C SER A 223 7.41 -13.31 12.54
N ARG A 224 8.58 -13.71 13.07
CA ARG A 224 9.45 -12.81 13.85
C ARG A 224 10.09 -11.72 13.00
N ALA A 225 10.46 -12.02 11.74
CA ALA A 225 10.93 -11.00 10.81
C ALA A 225 9.81 -9.98 10.55
N LYS A 226 8.60 -10.46 10.29
CA LYS A 226 7.42 -9.61 10.05
C LYS A 226 7.01 -8.78 11.26
N SER A 227 7.04 -9.33 12.46
CA SER A 227 6.63 -8.62 13.69
C SER A 227 7.60 -7.49 14.07
N LYS A 228 8.88 -7.62 13.73
CA LYS A 228 9.87 -6.53 13.89
C LYS A 228 9.55 -5.34 12.99
N GLU A 229 8.98 -5.58 11.81
CA GLU A 229 8.58 -4.52 10.89
C GLU A 229 7.36 -3.74 11.40
N GLU A 230 6.49 -4.34 12.22
CA GLU A 230 5.18 -3.78 12.60
C GLU A 230 5.14 -3.23 14.05
N SER A 231 6.29 -2.95 14.67
CA SER A 231 6.34 -2.50 16.07
C SER A 231 6.12 -0.97 16.23
N PHE A 232 5.16 -0.59 17.07
CA PHE A 232 4.81 0.81 17.39
C PHE A 232 5.17 1.17 18.83
N SER A 233 5.64 2.40 19.07
CA SER A 233 5.75 2.96 20.42
C SER A 233 4.50 3.77 20.80
N ILE A 234 4.34 4.02 22.11
CA ILE A 234 3.25 4.80 22.69
C ILE A 234 3.18 6.18 22.00
N GLY A 235 1.98 6.57 21.57
CA GLY A 235 1.73 7.86 20.89
C GLY A 235 1.83 7.83 19.36
N LEU A 236 1.69 6.66 18.72
CA LEU A 236 1.79 6.51 17.25
C LEU A 236 3.13 7.02 16.70
N THR A 237 4.20 6.85 17.46
CA THR A 237 5.54 7.11 16.93
C THR A 237 6.09 5.82 16.38
N ILE A 238 6.49 5.83 15.11
CA ILE A 238 7.19 4.71 14.47
C ILE A 238 8.68 4.94 14.67
N PRO A 239 9.46 3.96 15.18
CA PRO A 239 10.90 4.10 15.29
C PRO A 239 11.54 4.33 13.90
N ARG A 240 12.71 4.95 13.88
CA ARG A 240 13.43 5.48 12.70
C ARG A 240 13.58 4.56 11.47
N LEU A 241 13.37 3.25 11.63
CA LEU A 241 13.51 2.26 10.56
C LEU A 241 12.24 1.39 10.53
N PHE A 242 11.39 1.61 9.53
CA PHE A 242 10.20 0.81 9.25
C PHE A 242 10.30 0.26 7.82
N LYS A 243 10.28 -1.06 7.67
CA LYS A 243 10.30 -1.69 6.34
C LYS A 243 8.90 -1.68 5.74
N PHE A 244 8.71 -0.82 4.76
CA PHE A 244 7.48 -0.72 4.00
C PHE A 244 7.65 -1.36 2.62
N SER A 245 6.93 -2.46 2.37
CA SER A 245 6.82 -3.06 1.04
C SER A 245 5.49 -2.65 0.41
N TYR A 246 5.55 -1.85 -0.65
CA TYR A 246 4.39 -1.49 -1.44
C TYR A 246 3.76 -2.76 -2.08
N ASN A 247 2.42 -2.80 -2.08
CA ASN A 247 1.55 -3.87 -2.60
C ASN A 247 1.22 -5.00 -1.59
N LYS A 248 0.44 -4.65 -0.56
CA LYS A 248 -0.19 -5.60 0.35
C LYS A 248 -1.70 -5.37 0.44
N ASN A 249 -2.41 -5.68 -0.66
CA ASN A 249 -3.59 -6.49 -0.42
C ASN A 249 -3.05 -7.80 0.15
N ASP A 250 -3.42 -8.11 1.40
CA ASP A 250 -2.98 -9.27 2.17
C ASP A 250 -3.01 -10.58 1.35
N LYS A 251 -3.80 -10.64 0.27
CA LYS A 251 -3.82 -11.67 -0.78
C LYS A 251 -2.47 -12.28 -1.17
N ARG A 252 -1.36 -11.53 -1.38
CA ARG A 252 -0.07 -12.16 -1.77
C ARG A 252 0.56 -12.88 -0.59
N TYR A 253 0.59 -12.26 0.58
CA TYR A 253 1.11 -12.86 1.81
C TYR A 253 0.19 -13.98 2.32
N GLN A 254 -1.13 -13.79 2.34
CA GLN A 254 -2.13 -14.84 2.55
C GLN A 254 -1.95 -16.00 1.56
N LYS A 255 -1.69 -15.74 0.28
CA LYS A 255 -1.41 -16.78 -0.71
C LYS A 255 -0.10 -17.50 -0.41
N PHE A 256 0.92 -16.78 0.06
CA PHE A 256 2.17 -17.38 0.53
C PHE A 256 1.94 -18.27 1.76
N VAL A 257 1.32 -17.75 2.82
CA VAL A 257 0.97 -18.48 4.06
C VAL A 257 0.08 -19.69 3.75
N SER A 258 -0.96 -19.55 2.92
CA SER A 258 -1.84 -20.66 2.55
C SER A 258 -1.15 -21.73 1.69
N ARG A 259 -0.11 -21.37 0.91
CA ARG A 259 0.72 -22.32 0.17
C ARG A 259 1.70 -23.04 1.10
N THR A 260 2.38 -22.32 1.99
CA THR A 260 3.40 -22.88 2.89
C THR A 260 2.78 -23.71 4.02
N LYS A 261 1.62 -23.32 4.55
CA LYS A 261 0.91 -24.05 5.62
C LYS A 261 0.50 -25.47 5.23
N ARG A 262 0.43 -25.79 3.93
CA ARG A 262 0.18 -27.17 3.44
C ARG A 262 1.29 -28.15 3.84
N PHE A 263 2.47 -27.64 4.16
CA PHE A 263 3.64 -28.40 4.57
C PHE A 263 3.81 -28.45 6.09
N SER A 264 2.82 -28.02 6.88
CA SER A 264 2.91 -28.02 8.34
C SER A 264 2.94 -29.42 8.93
N SER A 265 2.29 -30.39 8.28
CA SER A 265 2.20 -31.79 8.71
C SER A 265 3.13 -32.73 7.95
N THR A 266 4.02 -32.20 7.11
CA THR A 266 4.98 -33.00 6.32
C THR A 266 6.37 -32.90 6.93
N SER A 267 7.18 -33.94 6.76
CA SER A 267 8.62 -33.91 7.05
C SER A 267 9.34 -33.08 5.98
N SER A 268 9.06 -31.78 5.93
CA SER A 268 9.63 -30.87 4.94
C SER A 268 10.70 -29.97 5.56
N ARG A 269 11.79 -29.78 4.82
CA ARG A 269 12.87 -28.84 5.14
C ARG A 269 12.75 -27.60 4.24
N PHE A 270 13.14 -26.44 4.75
CA PHE A 270 12.96 -25.16 4.07
C PHE A 270 14.28 -24.40 3.97
N VAL A 271 14.56 -23.84 2.80
CA VAL A 271 15.64 -22.87 2.61
C VAL A 271 15.00 -21.57 2.14
N HIS A 272 15.21 -20.50 2.89
CA HIS A 272 14.66 -19.18 2.60
C HIS A 272 15.80 -18.22 2.25
N ALA A 273 15.77 -17.72 1.02
CA ALA A 273 16.68 -16.73 0.49
C ALA A 273 15.99 -15.36 0.45
N HIS A 274 16.67 -14.33 0.95
CA HIS A 274 16.19 -12.97 1.04
C HIS A 274 17.32 -12.01 0.62
N ALA A 275 17.02 -11.10 -0.30
CA ALA A 275 17.91 -10.04 -0.75
C ALA A 275 17.17 -8.70 -0.79
N GLU A 276 17.88 -7.63 -0.45
CA GLU A 276 17.38 -6.25 -0.54
C GLU A 276 18.21 -5.50 -1.56
N LEU A 277 17.53 -4.76 -2.43
CA LEU A 277 18.14 -3.92 -3.45
C LEU A 277 17.73 -2.48 -3.19
N GLU A 278 18.67 -1.64 -2.76
CA GLU A 278 18.45 -0.21 -2.61
C GLU A 278 18.75 0.50 -3.94
N VAL A 279 17.86 1.39 -4.36
CA VAL A 279 17.92 2.12 -5.64
C VAL A 279 17.92 3.63 -5.42
N ALA A 280 17.26 4.12 -4.37
CA ALA A 280 17.33 5.53 -4.03
C ALA A 280 17.02 5.80 -2.56
N GLN A 281 17.54 6.90 -2.04
CA GLN A 281 17.22 7.41 -0.72
C GLN A 281 16.44 8.72 -0.84
N TYR A 282 15.29 8.76 -0.20
CA TYR A 282 14.36 9.88 -0.18
C TYR A 282 14.36 10.56 1.19
N LYS A 283 14.34 11.89 1.18
CA LYS A 283 14.18 12.69 2.39
C LYS A 283 13.27 13.89 2.14
N LEU A 284 12.29 14.03 3.01
CA LEU A 284 11.34 15.13 3.07
C LEU A 284 11.94 16.30 3.87
N LYS A 285 11.59 17.54 3.49
CA LYS A 285 11.90 18.71 4.31
C LYS A 285 11.28 18.61 5.70
N ARG A 286 11.93 19.23 6.68
CA ARG A 286 11.47 19.23 8.08
C ARG A 286 10.30 20.18 8.37
N GLN A 287 10.20 21.27 7.63
CA GLN A 287 9.26 22.37 7.86
C GLN A 287 8.86 22.99 6.52
N ASP A 288 7.80 23.82 6.56
CA ASP A 288 7.23 24.50 5.39
C ASP A 288 6.95 23.51 4.27
N LEU A 289 6.12 22.52 4.57
CA LEU A 289 5.63 21.54 3.62
C LEU A 289 4.36 22.06 2.94
N MET A 290 4.25 21.81 1.65
CA MET A 290 3.03 22.07 0.89
C MET A 290 2.13 20.83 0.92
N LEU A 291 0.97 20.96 1.57
CA LEU A 291 -0.04 19.91 1.61
C LEU A 291 -0.75 19.80 0.26
N HIS A 292 -1.15 18.60 -0.13
CA HIS A 292 -2.00 18.37 -1.31
C HIS A 292 -3.32 19.14 -1.18
N SER A 293 -3.86 19.67 -2.28
CA SER A 293 -5.03 20.56 -2.27
C SER A 293 -6.27 19.89 -1.67
N GLU A 294 -6.54 18.64 -2.05
CA GLU A 294 -7.67 17.86 -1.52
C GLU A 294 -7.54 17.56 -0.02
N PHE A 295 -6.35 17.16 0.42
CA PHE A 295 -6.08 16.91 1.84
C PHE A 295 -6.21 18.20 2.67
N PHE A 296 -5.69 19.31 2.15
CA PHE A 296 -5.82 20.62 2.76
C PHE A 296 -7.30 21.03 2.91
N GLN A 297 -8.11 20.85 1.86
CA GLN A 297 -9.54 21.08 1.94
C GLN A 297 -10.23 20.17 2.97
N ARG A 298 -9.85 18.89 3.02
CA ARG A 298 -10.41 17.95 4.01
C ARG A 298 -10.10 18.41 5.44
N ILE A 299 -8.88 18.88 5.70
CA ILE A 299 -8.49 19.45 7.00
C ILE A 299 -9.32 20.70 7.32
N LEU A 300 -9.50 21.61 6.36
CA LEU A 300 -10.31 22.83 6.57
C LEU A 300 -11.79 22.54 6.86
N ARG A 301 -12.29 21.37 6.46
CA ARG A 301 -13.67 20.92 6.73
C ARG A 301 -13.83 20.21 8.07
N LEU A 302 -12.74 19.87 8.77
CA LEU A 302 -12.85 19.22 10.07
C LEU A 302 -13.51 20.16 11.10
N PRO A 303 -14.36 19.62 11.98
CA PRO A 303 -14.92 20.39 13.07
C PRO A 303 -13.85 20.69 14.14
N LEU A 304 -13.98 21.85 14.79
CA LEU A 304 -13.21 22.21 15.98
C LEU A 304 -13.66 21.40 17.20
N VAL A 305 -14.93 21.00 17.23
CA VAL A 305 -15.47 20.10 18.25
C VAL A 305 -15.10 18.66 17.88
N TYR A 306 -14.51 17.94 18.82
CA TYR A 306 -14.11 16.55 18.60
C TYR A 306 -15.31 15.67 18.20
N SER A 307 -15.25 15.11 16.99
CA SER A 307 -16.23 14.16 16.45
C SER A 307 -15.49 12.97 15.87
N TYR A 308 -15.54 11.82 16.54
CA TYR A 308 -14.78 10.64 16.11
C TYR A 308 -15.05 10.23 14.66
N GLY A 309 -16.30 10.34 14.18
CA GLY A 309 -16.66 9.98 12.81
C GLY A 309 -15.90 10.78 11.75
N GLU A 310 -15.76 12.10 11.93
CA GLU A 310 -15.04 12.96 10.98
C GLU A 310 -13.53 12.68 10.95
N TYR A 311 -12.93 12.48 12.13
CA TYR A 311 -11.51 12.15 12.23
C TYR A 311 -11.21 10.73 11.74
N ARG A 312 -12.11 9.77 11.99
CA ARG A 312 -11.99 8.40 11.47
C ARG A 312 -11.94 8.40 9.95
N ASP A 313 -12.82 9.16 9.30
CA ASP A 313 -12.85 9.24 7.84
C ASP A 313 -11.58 9.87 7.29
N LEU A 314 -11.06 10.92 7.93
CA LEU A 314 -9.74 11.46 7.58
C LEU A 314 -8.65 10.37 7.60
N PHE A 315 -8.61 9.54 8.65
CA PHE A 315 -7.62 8.45 8.75
C PHE A 315 -7.88 7.29 7.77
N ARG A 316 -9.13 7.04 7.39
CA ARG A 316 -9.48 6.06 6.35
C ARG A 316 -9.00 6.54 4.98
N ASP A 317 -9.22 7.82 4.68
CA ASP A 317 -8.94 8.39 3.36
C ASP A 317 -7.45 8.71 3.15
N TYR A 318 -6.74 9.12 4.22
CA TYR A 318 -5.37 9.64 4.14
C TYR A 318 -4.38 8.94 5.06
N GLY A 319 -4.79 7.88 5.77
CA GLY A 319 -3.91 7.15 6.67
C GLY A 319 -3.54 7.92 7.93
N THR A 320 -2.64 7.35 8.72
CA THR A 320 -2.31 7.83 10.07
C THR A 320 -0.95 8.51 10.16
N HIS A 321 -0.07 8.24 9.20
CA HIS A 321 1.31 8.71 9.15
C HIS A 321 1.67 9.19 7.75
N TYR A 322 2.85 9.76 7.61
CA TYR A 322 3.42 10.17 6.34
C TYR A 322 4.91 9.88 6.27
N ILE A 323 5.46 9.82 5.06
CA ILE A 323 6.83 9.39 4.82
C ILE A 323 7.77 10.60 4.92
N THR A 324 8.67 10.58 5.90
CA THR A 324 9.70 11.62 6.10
C THR A 324 11.05 11.21 5.51
N GLU A 325 11.44 9.96 5.68
CA GLU A 325 12.65 9.36 5.13
C GLU A 325 12.27 7.97 4.58
N ALA A 326 12.80 7.59 3.42
CA ALA A 326 12.54 6.29 2.83
C ALA A 326 13.72 5.81 1.98
N THR A 327 13.97 4.50 2.04
CA THR A 327 14.83 3.82 1.09
C THR A 327 13.95 3.13 0.05
N LEU A 328 14.09 3.57 -1.20
CA LEU A 328 13.41 3.01 -2.35
C LEU A 328 14.24 1.86 -2.90
N GLY A 329 13.56 0.77 -3.22
CA GLY A 329 14.23 -0.45 -3.60
C GLY A 329 13.25 -1.59 -3.85
N GLY A 330 13.77 -2.80 -3.82
CA GLY A 330 12.99 -4.01 -3.88
C GLY A 330 13.52 -5.04 -2.91
N THR A 331 12.61 -5.81 -2.31
CA THR A 331 12.95 -7.04 -1.62
C THR A 331 12.69 -8.21 -2.56
N TYR A 332 13.66 -9.12 -2.64
CA TYR A 332 13.51 -10.36 -3.37
C TYR A 332 13.56 -11.52 -2.38
N GLU A 333 12.50 -12.33 -2.37
CA GLU A 333 12.36 -13.46 -1.48
C GLU A 333 12.04 -14.73 -2.25
N TYR A 334 12.73 -15.81 -1.89
CA TYR A 334 12.54 -17.12 -2.48
C TYR A 334 12.63 -18.20 -1.41
N THR A 335 11.69 -19.15 -1.43
CA THR A 335 11.67 -20.27 -0.46
C THR A 335 11.64 -21.60 -1.21
N LEU A 336 12.65 -22.43 -0.97
CA LEU A 336 12.69 -23.83 -1.39
C LEU A 336 12.09 -24.71 -0.30
N ILE A 337 11.16 -25.57 -0.69
CA ILE A 337 10.50 -26.52 0.20
C ILE A 337 10.78 -27.92 -0.34
N MET A 338 11.35 -28.78 0.50
CA MET A 338 11.80 -30.11 0.10
C MET A 338 11.22 -31.16 1.03
N ASN A 339 10.84 -32.31 0.48
CA ASN A 339 10.45 -33.47 1.29
C ASN A 339 11.72 -34.19 1.77
N SER A 340 11.88 -34.34 3.08
CA SER A 340 13.06 -34.97 3.69
C SER A 340 13.28 -36.40 3.21
N ASN A 341 12.21 -37.19 3.08
CA ASN A 341 12.31 -38.61 2.72
C ASN A 341 12.75 -38.79 1.27
N GLU A 342 12.23 -37.96 0.36
CA GLU A 342 12.61 -38.00 -1.06
C GLU A 342 14.04 -37.46 -1.27
N LEU A 343 14.45 -36.47 -0.48
CA LEU A 343 15.81 -35.95 -0.49
C LEU A 343 16.83 -37.04 -0.11
N GLU A 344 16.53 -37.77 0.97
CA GLU A 344 17.38 -38.85 1.48
C GLU A 344 17.40 -40.05 0.52
N LYS A 345 16.27 -40.41 -0.09
CA LYS A 345 16.21 -41.45 -1.14
C LYS A 345 17.06 -41.10 -2.36
N ALA A 346 17.13 -39.82 -2.73
CA ALA A 346 17.96 -39.34 -3.83
C ALA A 346 19.46 -39.24 -3.46
N GLY A 347 19.83 -39.55 -2.21
CA GLY A 347 21.21 -39.50 -1.74
C GLY A 347 21.73 -38.11 -1.40
N TYR A 348 20.83 -37.11 -1.28
CA TYR A 348 21.22 -35.74 -0.93
C TYR A 348 20.94 -35.45 0.54
N ASN A 349 21.85 -34.70 1.16
CA ASN A 349 21.65 -34.16 2.49
C ASN A 349 21.17 -32.69 2.43
N PHE A 350 20.67 -32.17 3.55
CA PHE A 350 20.17 -30.80 3.60
C PHE A 350 21.25 -29.73 3.39
N ARG A 351 22.50 -29.99 3.80
CA ARG A 351 23.64 -29.09 3.61
C ARG A 351 24.04 -29.00 2.14
N ASP A 352 23.91 -30.08 1.38
CA ASP A 352 24.21 -30.11 -0.06
C ASP A 352 23.31 -29.11 -0.79
N VAL A 353 22.01 -29.08 -0.43
CA VAL A 353 21.08 -28.12 -1.00
C VAL A 353 21.38 -26.70 -0.54
N GLN A 354 21.73 -26.50 0.73
CA GLN A 354 22.14 -25.18 1.23
C GLN A 354 23.36 -24.65 0.49
N ALA A 355 24.40 -25.47 0.27
CA ALA A 355 25.60 -25.07 -0.45
C ALA A 355 25.32 -24.82 -1.95
N CYS A 356 24.52 -25.68 -2.58
CA CYS A 356 24.12 -25.53 -3.97
C CYS A 356 23.35 -24.23 -4.20
N THR A 357 22.40 -23.92 -3.31
CA THR A 357 21.59 -22.71 -3.39
C THR A 357 22.40 -21.45 -3.14
N GLN A 358 23.40 -21.48 -2.26
CA GLN A 358 24.35 -20.38 -2.09
C GLN A 358 25.14 -20.09 -3.36
N ASN A 359 25.58 -21.12 -4.09
CA ASN A 359 26.33 -20.95 -5.33
C ASN A 359 25.44 -20.51 -6.50
N GLY A 360 24.23 -21.06 -6.61
CA GLY A 360 23.29 -20.73 -7.69
C GLY A 360 22.73 -19.31 -7.63
N VAL A 361 22.86 -18.64 -6.49
CA VAL A 361 22.31 -17.30 -6.25
C VAL A 361 23.40 -16.20 -6.30
N LYS A 362 24.69 -16.57 -6.31
CA LYS A 362 25.85 -15.67 -6.43
C LYS A 362 26.16 -15.22 -7.88
N VAL A 363 25.18 -15.26 -8.79
CA VAL A 363 25.38 -14.94 -10.22
C VAL A 363 25.28 -13.44 -10.46
#